data_AF-A0A259D406-F1
#
_entry.id   AF-A0A259D406-F1
#
_cell.length_a   1.000
_cell.length_b   1.000
_cell.length_c   1.000
_cell.angle_alpha   90.00
_cell.angle_beta   90.00
_cell.angle_gamma   90.00
#
_symmetry.space_group_name_H-M   'P 1'
#
loop_
_entity.id
_entity.type
_entity.pdbx_description
1 polymer ?
#
loop_
_entity_poly.entity_id
_entity_poly.type
_entity_poly.pdbx_seq_one_letter_code
_entity_poly.pdbx_strand_id
1 'polypeptide(L)'
;MTNAHWIYTQTIKTFAAGAEPPFEDPSELLSSWGQVWGIDNDVGRIRSILMHRPGPELNVVDPAHRLPEIGSYGDPAVGWYFQSDTLPDLPLMQRQHDAFVAALQAEGVEVHCMEGEAGNRLKQIYT
;
A
#
# COMPACT_ATOMS: atom_id res chain seq x y z
N MET A 1 6.79 0.25 48.33
CA MET A 1 6.20 0.92 47.16
C MET A 1 6.49 0.05 45.95
N THR A 2 5.46 -0.48 45.28
CA THR A 2 5.62 -1.24 44.04
C THR A 2 6.17 -0.33 42.95
N ASN A 3 7.28 -0.73 42.33
CA ASN A 3 7.93 0.02 41.26
C ASN A 3 6.99 0.08 40.05
N ALA A 4 6.69 1.28 39.53
CA ALA A 4 5.81 1.46 38.38
C ALA A 4 6.26 0.66 37.14
N HIS A 5 7.57 0.52 36.95
CA HIS A 5 8.16 -0.30 35.88
C HIS A 5 7.83 -1.80 36.04
N TRP A 6 7.82 -2.28 37.30
CA TRP A 6 7.41 -3.66 37.59
C TRP A 6 5.94 -3.89 37.26
N ILE A 7 5.05 -2.97 37.66
CA ILE A 7 3.61 -3.04 37.35
C ILE A 7 3.41 -3.08 35.83
N TYR A 8 4.02 -2.15 35.08
CA TYR A 8 3.96 -2.13 33.61
C TYR A 8 4.41 -3.47 33.00
N THR A 9 5.54 -4.01 33.47
CA THR A 9 6.06 -5.29 32.95
C THR A 9 5.12 -6.46 33.23
N GLN A 10 4.52 -6.53 34.43
CA GLN A 10 3.53 -7.56 34.74
C GLN A 10 2.27 -7.40 33.90
N THR A 11 1.80 -6.17 33.68
CA THR A 11 0.66 -5.90 32.80
C THR A 11 0.93 -6.41 31.38
N ILE A 12 2.08 -6.07 30.77
CA ILE A 12 2.43 -6.57 29.43
C ILE A 12 2.50 -8.10 29.40
N LYS A 13 3.02 -8.75 30.44
CA LYS A 13 3.06 -10.23 30.53
C LYS A 13 1.67 -10.86 30.64
N THR A 14 0.75 -10.25 31.39
CA THR A 14 -0.62 -10.75 31.53
C THR A 14 -1.40 -10.69 30.22
N PHE A 15 -1.13 -9.70 29.37
CA PHE A 15 -1.78 -9.51 28.08
C PHE A 15 -0.88 -9.88 26.88
N ALA A 16 0.16 -10.69 27.10
CA ALA A 16 1.01 -11.15 26.01
C ALA A 16 0.18 -12.01 25.05
N ALA A 17 0.32 -11.76 23.75
CA ALA A 17 -0.25 -12.63 22.73
C ALA A 17 0.29 -14.06 22.91
N GLY A 18 -0.57 -15.05 22.69
CA GLY A 18 -0.15 -16.46 22.71
C GLY A 18 0.94 -16.70 21.67
N ALA A 19 1.88 -17.59 21.98
CA ALA A 19 2.92 -17.99 21.01
C ALA A 19 2.38 -18.95 19.94
N GLU A 20 1.22 -19.56 20.18
CA GLU A 20 0.57 -20.54 19.33
C GLU A 20 -0.92 -20.22 19.21
N PRO A 21 -1.56 -20.43 18.04
CA PRO A 21 -0.95 -20.86 16.78
C PRO A 21 0.05 -19.83 16.21
N PRO A 22 0.93 -20.22 15.25
CA PRO A 22 1.81 -19.26 14.59
C PRO A 22 0.99 -18.26 13.77
N PHE A 23 1.62 -17.13 13.40
CA PHE A 23 0.95 -16.05 12.68
C PHE A 23 0.29 -16.51 11.37
N GLU A 24 0.93 -17.40 10.62
CA GLU A 24 0.45 -17.92 9.35
C GLU A 24 -0.66 -18.97 9.47
N ASP A 25 -1.03 -19.40 10.69
CA ASP A 25 -2.12 -20.34 10.88
C ASP A 25 -3.44 -19.71 10.38
N PRO A 26 -4.23 -20.41 9.54
CA PRO A 26 -5.47 -19.87 9.02
C PRO A 26 -6.44 -19.37 10.10
N SER A 27 -6.46 -20.00 11.28
CA SER A 27 -7.33 -19.58 12.39
C SER A 27 -6.87 -18.27 13.04
N GLU A 28 -5.56 -18.04 13.16
CA GLU A 28 -5.00 -16.77 13.65
C GLU A 28 -5.21 -15.63 12.66
N LEU A 29 -5.00 -15.90 11.36
CA LEU A 29 -5.27 -14.92 10.32
C LEU A 29 -6.76 -14.54 10.26
N LEU A 30 -7.66 -15.52 10.33
CA LEU A 30 -9.10 -15.25 10.38
C LEU A 30 -9.50 -14.48 11.63
N SER A 31 -8.98 -14.85 12.80
CA SER A 31 -9.29 -14.20 14.08
C SER A 31 -8.83 -12.74 14.10
N SER A 32 -7.59 -12.48 13.65
CA SER A 32 -6.96 -11.16 13.72
C SER A 32 -7.34 -10.23 12.57
N TRP A 33 -7.53 -10.77 11.37
CA TRP A 33 -7.68 -9.98 10.13
C TRP A 33 -9.02 -10.21 9.41
N GLY A 34 -9.87 -11.10 9.93
CA GLY A 34 -11.17 -11.43 9.36
C GLY A 34 -11.14 -12.29 8.10
N GLN A 35 -9.96 -12.57 7.53
CA GLN A 35 -9.72 -13.41 6.34
C GLN A 35 -8.32 -14.03 6.39
N VAL A 36 -8.12 -15.12 5.64
CA VAL A 36 -6.79 -15.76 5.45
C VAL A 36 -6.05 -15.04 4.32
N TRP A 37 -5.44 -13.89 4.65
CA TRP A 37 -4.62 -13.15 3.70
C TRP A 37 -3.25 -13.83 3.50
N GLY A 38 -2.75 -13.82 2.27
CA GLY A 38 -1.42 -14.33 1.97
C GLY A 38 -1.21 -14.59 0.49
N ILE A 39 0.07 -14.71 0.13
CA ILE A 39 0.51 -15.13 -1.21
C ILE A 39 1.24 -16.47 -1.00
N ASP A 40 0.71 -17.53 -1.61
CA ASP A 40 1.30 -18.86 -1.55
C ASP A 40 2.30 -19.11 -2.69
N ASN A 41 2.19 -18.37 -3.80
CA ASN A 41 3.12 -18.36 -4.93
C ASN A 41 2.89 -17.14 -5.85
N ASP A 42 3.85 -16.85 -6.73
CA ASP A 42 3.84 -15.64 -7.58
C ASP A 42 3.19 -15.82 -8.97
N VAL A 43 2.79 -17.04 -9.35
CA VAL A 43 2.33 -17.37 -10.73
C VAL A 43 0.94 -17.98 -10.81
N GLY A 44 0.35 -18.28 -9.66
CA GLY A 44 -0.93 -18.95 -9.50
C GLY A 44 -2.10 -18.00 -9.70
N ARG A 45 -3.31 -18.55 -9.57
CA ARG A 45 -4.52 -17.75 -9.71
C ARG A 45 -4.64 -16.72 -8.58
N ILE A 46 -4.67 -15.45 -8.96
CA ILE A 46 -5.00 -14.34 -8.04
C ILE A 46 -6.45 -14.49 -7.59
N ARG A 47 -6.69 -14.39 -6.28
CA ARG A 47 -8.03 -14.46 -5.67
C ARG A 47 -8.50 -13.09 -5.20
N SER A 48 -7.60 -12.36 -4.54
CA SER A 48 -7.83 -11.00 -4.06
C SER A 48 -6.59 -10.14 -4.30
N ILE A 49 -6.78 -8.84 -4.54
CA ILE A 49 -5.70 -7.89 -4.81
C ILE A 49 -6.01 -6.51 -4.21
N LEU A 50 -4.98 -5.84 -3.68
CA LEU A 50 -5.05 -4.46 -3.20
C LEU A 50 -4.65 -3.50 -4.33
N MET A 51 -5.47 -2.49 -4.60
CA MET A 51 -5.25 -1.49 -5.63
C MET A 51 -5.39 -0.08 -5.04
N HIS A 52 -4.72 0.92 -5.63
CA HIS A 52 -4.94 2.33 -5.30
C HIS A 52 -4.94 3.16 -6.56
N ARG A 53 -6.08 3.79 -6.82
CA ARG A 53 -6.32 4.57 -8.03
C ARG A 53 -5.53 5.88 -7.98
N PRO A 54 -4.78 6.24 -9.03
CA PRO A 54 -4.11 7.54 -9.13
C PRO A 54 -5.04 8.72 -8.81
N GLY A 55 -4.59 9.58 -7.91
CA GLY A 55 -5.37 10.66 -7.32
C GLY A 55 -4.59 11.97 -7.13
N PRO A 56 -5.06 12.84 -6.21
CA PRO A 56 -4.48 14.17 -5.95
C PRO A 56 -3.00 14.17 -5.56
N GLU A 57 -2.46 13.04 -5.09
CA GLU A 57 -1.03 12.90 -4.76
C GLU A 57 -0.11 13.18 -5.96
N LEU A 58 -0.60 13.00 -7.21
CA LEU A 58 0.15 13.37 -8.42
C LEU A 58 0.31 14.88 -8.60
N ASN A 59 -0.47 15.72 -7.91
CA ASN A 59 -0.40 17.18 -8.03
C ASN A 59 0.90 17.79 -7.47
N VAL A 60 1.71 17.02 -6.73
CA VAL A 60 3.03 17.48 -6.28
C VAL A 60 4.04 17.56 -7.43
N VAL A 61 3.78 16.90 -8.56
CA VAL A 61 4.70 16.91 -9.71
C VAL A 61 4.68 18.27 -10.37
N ASP A 62 5.75 19.03 -10.17
CA ASP A 62 5.95 20.34 -10.76
C ASP A 62 6.80 20.25 -12.05
N PRO A 63 6.27 20.69 -13.21
CA PRO A 63 7.01 20.75 -14.47
C PRO A 63 8.30 21.58 -14.43
N ALA A 64 8.41 22.55 -13.52
CA ALA A 64 9.61 23.37 -13.37
C ALA A 64 10.80 22.57 -12.81
N HIS A 65 10.54 21.46 -12.12
CA HIS A 65 11.53 20.63 -11.47
C HIS A 65 12.01 19.49 -12.38
N ARG A 66 12.39 19.82 -13.62
CA ARG A 66 13.05 18.88 -14.53
C ARG A 66 14.49 18.65 -14.06
N LEU A 67 14.92 17.40 -14.09
CA LEU A 67 16.29 16.94 -13.80
C LEU A 67 16.91 16.40 -15.10
N PRO A 68 17.58 17.26 -15.91
CA PRO A 68 18.05 16.91 -17.25
C PRO A 68 19.04 15.75 -17.26
N GLU A 69 19.92 15.68 -16.27
CA GLU A 69 20.99 14.68 -16.14
C GLU A 69 20.49 13.24 -16.06
N ILE A 70 19.29 13.03 -15.51
CA ILE A 70 18.65 11.71 -15.38
C ILE A 70 17.37 11.59 -16.22
N GLY A 71 17.03 12.62 -17.00
CA GLY A 71 15.85 12.63 -17.86
C GLY A 71 14.52 12.51 -17.09
N SER A 72 14.45 13.02 -15.87
CA SER A 72 13.32 12.81 -14.93
C SER A 72 12.77 14.13 -14.37
N TYR A 73 11.75 14.07 -13.52
CA TYR A 73 11.29 15.19 -12.69
C TYR A 73 11.50 14.89 -11.20
N GLY A 74 11.77 15.91 -10.39
CA GLY A 74 11.86 15.78 -8.95
C GLY A 74 12.47 17.00 -8.26
N ASP A 75 12.14 17.14 -6.97
CA ASP A 75 12.72 18.16 -6.09
C ASP A 75 13.34 17.47 -4.86
N PRO A 76 14.67 17.41 -4.75
CA PRO A 76 15.36 16.85 -3.59
C PRO A 76 15.09 17.61 -2.29
N ALA A 77 14.78 18.91 -2.33
CA ALA A 77 14.51 19.72 -1.14
C ALA A 77 13.14 19.38 -0.53
N VAL A 78 12.15 19.09 -1.37
CA VAL A 78 10.80 18.67 -0.94
C VAL A 78 10.69 17.14 -0.80
N GLY A 79 11.54 16.38 -1.49
CA GLY A 79 11.64 14.92 -1.37
C GLY A 79 10.69 14.11 -2.28
N TRP A 80 10.29 14.66 -3.43
CA TRP A 80 9.46 13.95 -4.42
C TRP A 80 10.22 13.72 -5.73
N TYR A 81 9.85 12.67 -6.47
CA TYR A 81 10.36 12.39 -7.80
C TYR A 81 9.32 11.66 -8.65
N PHE A 82 9.33 11.92 -9.95
CA PHE A 82 8.53 11.23 -10.95
C PHE A 82 9.44 10.77 -12.09
N GLN A 83 9.67 9.46 -12.15
CA GLN A 83 10.61 8.82 -13.07
C GLN A 83 10.00 8.66 -14.46
N SER A 84 10.05 9.74 -15.23
CA SER A 84 9.56 9.78 -16.61
C SER A 84 10.17 10.97 -17.34
N ASP A 85 10.29 10.85 -18.66
CA ASP A 85 10.66 11.96 -19.55
C ASP A 85 9.50 12.91 -19.83
N THR A 86 8.28 12.46 -19.54
CA THR A 86 6.99 13.14 -19.73
C THR A 86 6.28 13.34 -18.39
N LEU A 87 5.44 14.37 -18.30
CA LEU A 87 4.64 14.65 -17.10
C LEU A 87 3.52 13.61 -16.94
N PRO A 88 3.04 13.35 -15.70
CA PRO A 88 1.92 12.46 -15.47
C PRO A 88 0.64 13.02 -16.13
N ASP A 89 -0.02 12.18 -16.94
CA ASP A 89 -1.38 12.44 -17.44
C ASP A 89 -2.36 11.73 -16.50
N LEU A 90 -2.79 12.42 -15.43
CA LEU A 90 -3.69 11.85 -14.42
C LEU A 90 -4.97 11.27 -15.04
N PRO A 91 -5.69 11.96 -15.96
CA PRO A 91 -6.83 11.37 -16.66
C PRO A 91 -6.51 10.07 -17.40
N LEU A 92 -5.37 9.99 -18.10
CA LEU A 92 -4.95 8.76 -18.78
C LEU A 92 -4.63 7.64 -17.79
N MET A 93 -3.84 7.93 -16.76
CA MET A 93 -3.46 6.98 -15.71
C MET A 93 -4.71 6.39 -15.03
N GLN A 94 -5.70 7.24 -14.74
CA GLN A 94 -6.98 6.83 -14.20
C GLN A 94 -7.74 5.90 -15.15
N ARG A 95 -7.85 6.23 -16.44
CA ARG A 95 -8.49 5.34 -17.43
C ARG A 95 -7.79 3.99 -17.54
N GLN A 96 -6.46 3.98 -17.51
CA GLN A 96 -5.67 2.75 -17.57
C GLN A 96 -5.85 1.90 -16.31
N HIS A 97 -5.81 2.50 -15.12
CA HIS A 97 -6.11 1.84 -13.86
C HIS A 97 -7.52 1.24 -13.85
N ASP A 98 -8.53 2.03 -14.24
CA ASP A 98 -9.93 1.60 -14.25
C ASP A 98 -10.15 0.42 -15.23
N ALA A 99 -9.48 0.44 -16.39
CA ALA A 99 -9.49 -0.67 -17.32
C ALA A 99 -8.80 -1.93 -16.76
N PHE A 100 -7.69 -1.77 -16.02
CA PHE A 100 -7.00 -2.91 -15.40
C PHE A 100 -7.82 -3.54 -14.28
N VAL A 101 -8.43 -2.73 -13.40
CA VAL A 101 -9.37 -3.21 -12.38
C VAL A 101 -10.53 -3.97 -13.01
N ALA A 102 -11.11 -3.45 -14.10
CA ALA A 102 -12.20 -4.13 -14.80
C ALA A 102 -11.76 -5.49 -15.37
N ALA A 103 -10.55 -5.59 -15.91
CA ALA A 103 -10.00 -6.86 -16.41
C ALA A 103 -9.81 -7.89 -15.26
N LEU A 104 -9.27 -7.47 -14.12
CA LEU A 104 -9.12 -8.33 -12.93
C LEU A 104 -10.48 -8.84 -12.44
N GLN A 105 -11.46 -7.94 -12.31
CA GLN A 105 -12.81 -8.30 -11.87
C GLN A 105 -13.51 -9.25 -12.86
N ALA A 106 -13.28 -9.11 -14.17
CA ALA A 106 -13.81 -10.01 -15.19
C ALA A 106 -13.28 -11.45 -15.05
N GLU A 107 -12.06 -11.62 -14.54
CA GLU A 107 -11.46 -12.93 -14.22
C GLU A 107 -11.88 -13.48 -12.83
N GLY A 108 -12.75 -12.74 -12.12
CA GLY A 108 -13.28 -13.10 -10.82
C GLY A 108 -12.35 -12.77 -9.65
N VAL A 109 -11.38 -11.86 -9.83
CA VAL A 109 -10.53 -11.36 -8.75
C VAL A 109 -11.29 -10.36 -7.89
N GLU A 110 -11.23 -10.54 -6.57
CA GLU A 110 -11.73 -9.55 -5.62
C GLU A 110 -10.75 -8.37 -5.52
N VAL A 111 -11.20 -7.18 -5.90
CA VAL A 111 -10.36 -5.97 -5.87
C VAL A 111 -10.70 -5.14 -4.64
N HIS A 112 -9.72 -4.97 -3.76
CA HIS A 112 -9.79 -4.09 -2.60
C HIS A 112 -9.16 -2.75 -2.97
N CYS A 113 -9.95 -1.69 -3.01
CA CYS A 113 -9.43 -0.35 -3.27
C CYS A 113 -9.02 0.33 -1.97
N MET A 114 -7.77 0.74 -1.87
CA MET A 114 -7.32 1.63 -0.80
C MET A 114 -7.85 3.03 -1.06
N GLU A 115 -8.64 3.55 -0.13
CA GLU A 115 -9.15 4.92 -0.14
C GLU A 115 -8.26 5.86 0.68
N GLY A 116 -8.38 7.16 0.40
CA GLY A 116 -7.71 8.22 1.16
C GLY A 116 -6.65 8.98 0.36
N GLU A 117 -6.30 10.16 0.87
CA GLU A 117 -5.24 11.01 0.32
C GLU A 117 -3.97 10.84 1.17
N ALA A 118 -2.85 10.48 0.55
CA ALA A 118 -1.58 10.34 1.25
C ALA A 118 -0.72 11.62 1.26
N GLY A 119 -1.31 12.74 0.83
CA GLY A 119 -0.66 14.03 0.64
C GLY A 119 0.35 13.97 -0.50
N ASN A 120 1.59 14.41 -0.23
CA ASN A 120 2.69 14.45 -1.20
C ASN A 120 3.35 13.08 -1.48
N ARG A 121 2.75 11.96 -1.04
CA ARG A 121 3.34 10.62 -1.16
C ARG A 121 2.89 9.93 -2.44
N LEU A 122 3.58 10.24 -3.53
CA LEU A 122 3.36 9.69 -4.89
C LEU A 122 3.37 8.15 -4.99
N LYS A 123 4.07 7.45 -4.09
CA LYS A 123 4.31 6.00 -4.17
C LYS A 123 3.22 5.14 -3.51
N GLN A 124 2.02 5.70 -3.37
CA GLN A 124 0.85 5.01 -2.83
C GLN A 124 -0.02 4.40 -3.93
N ILE A 125 0.22 4.77 -5.19
CA ILE A 125 -0.44 4.20 -6.36
C ILE A 125 0.01 2.75 -6.55
N TYR A 126 -0.94 1.83 -6.38
CA TYR A 126 -0.79 0.41 -6.66
C TYR A 126 -1.65 0.10 -7.89
N THR A 127 -0.97 -0.07 -9.01
CA THR A 127 -1.51 -0.44 -10.32
C THR A 127 -0.94 -1.77 -10.75
#